data_AF-A0A8T1EP15-F1
#
_entry.id   AF-A0A8T1EP15-F1
#
_cell.length_a   1.000
_cell.length_b   1.000
_cell.length_c   1.000
_cell.angle_alpha   90.00
_cell.angle_beta   90.00
_cell.angle_gamma   90.00
#
_symmetry.space_group_name_H-M   'P 1'
#
loop_
_entity.id
_entity.type
_entity.pdbx_description
1 polymer ?
#
loop_
_entity_poly.entity_id
_entity_poly.type
_entity_poly.pdbx_seq_one_letter_code
_entity_poly.pdbx_strand_id
1 'polypeptide(L)' 'MGGWKRIEMKRALIKHNYERPGLSQRELAAWAKVQFKLKKAPAQTTVSDILKHAATIMMKLTATARGGNLCG' A
#
# COMPACT_ATOMS: atom_id res chain seq x y z
N MET A 1 -17.57 0.16 -8.21
CA MET A 1 -16.17 0.56 -8.43
C MET A 1 -15.42 0.49 -7.09
N GLY A 2 -14.62 -0.55 -6.81
CA GLY A 2 -14.13 -0.74 -5.42
C GLY A 2 -12.89 -1.62 -5.23
N GLY A 3 -12.00 -1.75 -6.22
CA GLY A 3 -10.91 -2.73 -6.17
C GLY A 3 -9.56 -2.24 -5.62
N TRP A 4 -9.16 -1.00 -5.88
CA TRP A 4 -7.76 -0.55 -5.73
C TRP A 4 -7.42 0.16 -4.40
N LYS A 5 -8.41 0.41 -3.54
CA LYS A 5 -8.22 1.20 -2.29
C LYS A 5 -8.14 0.37 -1.00
N ARG A 6 -8.09 -0.98 -1.08
CA ARG A 6 -7.93 -1.80 0.13
C ARG A 6 -6.58 -1.54 0.78
N ILE A 7 -6.58 -1.40 2.11
CA ILE A 7 -5.37 -1.08 2.88
C ILE A 7 -4.30 -2.16 2.74
N GLU A 8 -4.72 -3.41 2.54
CA GLU A 8 -3.86 -4.57 2.30
C GLU A 8 -3.01 -4.42 1.01
N MET A 9 -3.62 -3.96 -0.08
CA MET A 9 -2.91 -3.75 -1.35
C MET A 9 -1.82 -2.68 -1.23
N LYS A 10 -2.14 -1.59 -0.52
CA LYS A 10 -1.18 -0.52 -0.23
C LYS A 10 -0.01 -1.05 0.58
N ARG A 11 -0.29 -1.88 1.59
CA ARG A 11 0.73 -2.48 2.47
C ARG A 11 1.66 -3.41 1.70
N ALA A 12 1.11 -4.26 0.83
CA ALA A 12 1.89 -5.16 0.00
C ALA A 12 2.79 -4.40 -1.00
N LEU A 13 2.31 -3.28 -1.56
CA LEU A 13 3.13 -2.40 -2.39
C LEU A 13 4.28 -1.77 -1.59
N ILE A 14 4.00 -1.27 -0.39
CA ILE A 14 5.03 -0.71 0.50
C ILE A 14 6.06 -1.78 0.87
N LYS A 15 5.63 -3.00 1.22
CA LYS A 15 6.54 -4.11 1.54
C LYS A 15 7.43 -4.46 0.35
N HIS A 16 6.86 -4.55 -0.85
CA HIS A 16 7.62 -4.83 -2.07
C HIS A 16 8.67 -3.75 -2.37
N ASN A 17 8.34 -2.47 -2.10
CA ASN A 17 9.28 -1.37 -2.22
C ASN A 17 10.43 -1.46 -1.19
N TYR A 18 10.18 -1.96 0.03
CA TYR A 18 11.24 -2.21 1.02
C TYR A 18 12.11 -3.42 0.65
N GLU A 19 11.53 -4.47 0.06
CA GLU A 19 12.28 -5.65 -0.41
C GLU A 19 13.14 -5.32 -1.64
N ARG A 20 12.72 -4.35 -2.45
CA ARG A 20 13.44 -3.87 -3.64
C ARG A 20 13.52 -2.35 -3.67
N PRO A 21 14.40 -1.74 -2.86
CA PRO A 21 14.64 -0.32 -2.89
C PRO A 21 15.39 0.02 -4.19
N GLY A 22 14.65 0.48 -5.21
CA GLY A 22 15.22 0.78 -6.54
C GLY A 22 14.21 0.68 -7.69
N LEU A 23 13.05 0.07 -7.45
CA LEU A 23 11.97 0.04 -8.43
C LEU A 23 11.37 1.45 -8.62
N SER A 24 11.21 1.85 -9.88
CA SER A 24 10.53 3.08 -10.23
C SER A 24 9.03 3.00 -9.91
N GLN A 25 8.40 4.16 -9.68
CA GLN A 25 6.96 4.24 -9.38
C GLN A 25 6.08 3.60 -10.48
N ARG A 26 6.53 3.65 -11.75
CA ARG A 26 5.88 2.99 -12.89
C ARG A 26 5.96 1.47 -12.79
N GLU A 27 7.08 0.93 -12.33
CA GLU A 27 7.28 -0.50 -12.15
C GLU A 27 6.46 -1.01 -10.96
N LEU A 28 6.41 -0.25 -9.87
CA LEU A 28 5.52 -0.54 -8.74
C LEU A 28 4.05 -0.55 -9.16
N ALA A 29 3.64 0.40 -10.03
CA ALA A 29 2.29 0.42 -10.58
C ALA A 29 2.00 -0.81 -11.45
N ALA A 30 2.93 -1.19 -12.33
CA ALA A 30 2.81 -2.36 -13.17
C ALA A 30 2.75 -3.66 -12.34
N TRP A 31 3.64 -3.78 -11.35
CA TRP A 31 3.65 -4.90 -10.40
C TRP A 31 2.31 -5.03 -9.67
N ALA A 32 1.77 -3.92 -9.17
CA ALA A 32 0.51 -3.93 -8.45
C ALA A 32 -0.67 -4.31 -9.36
N LYS A 33 -0.65 -3.90 -10.63
CA LYS A 33 -1.64 -4.37 -11.62
C LYS A 33 -1.62 -5.88 -11.73
N VAL A 34 -0.43 -6.47 -11.88
CA VAL A 34 -0.25 -7.92 -12.05
C VAL A 34 -0.62 -8.68 -10.78
N GLN A 35 -0.09 -8.27 -9.63
CA GLN A 35 -0.34 -8.93 -8.34
C GLN A 35 -1.81 -8.92 -7.93
N PHE A 36 -2.47 -7.78 -8.08
CA PHE A 36 -3.85 -7.62 -7.64
C PHE A 36 -4.87 -7.84 -8.77
N LYS A 37 -4.42 -8.32 -9.93
CA LYS A 37 -5.25 -8.59 -11.12
C LYS A 37 -6.19 -7.41 -11.47
N LEU A 38 -5.65 -6.20 -11.41
CA LEU A 38 -6.45 -4.99 -11.63
C LEU A 38 -6.72 -4.78 -13.12
N LYS A 39 -7.93 -4.30 -13.44
CA LYS A 39 -8.27 -3.86 -14.79
C LYS A 39 -7.31 -2.77 -15.30
N LYS A 40 -6.91 -1.83 -14.45
CA LYS A 40 -6.02 -0.72 -14.79
C LYS A 40 -4.88 -0.62 -13.78
N ALA A 41 -3.68 -0.31 -14.28
CA ALA A 41 -2.58 0.05 -13.42
C ALA A 41 -2.93 1.33 -12.64
N PRO A 42 -2.51 1.44 -11.38
CA PRO A 42 -2.67 2.67 -10.65
C PRO A 42 -1.88 3.81 -11.26
N ALA A 43 -2.41 5.03 -11.09
CA ALA A 43 -1.67 6.22 -11.47
C ALA A 43 -0.39 6.32 -10.64
N GLN A 44 0.67 6.84 -11.26
CA GLN A 44 1.93 7.11 -10.60
C GLN A 44 1.75 8.02 -9.36
N THR A 45 0.85 9.00 -9.46
CA THR A 45 0.48 9.88 -8.33
C THR A 45 -0.02 9.07 -7.14
N THR A 46 -0.89 8.10 -7.38
CA THR A 46 -1.41 7.22 -6.32
C THR A 46 -0.31 6.38 -5.67
N VAL A 47 0.66 5.88 -6.45
CA VAL A 47 1.82 5.16 -5.90
C VAL A 47 2.67 6.09 -5.04
N SER A 48 2.91 7.31 -5.51
CA SER A 48 3.64 8.34 -4.76
C SER A 48 2.94 8.69 -3.43
N ASP A 49 1.63 8.91 -3.44
CA ASP A 49 0.83 9.16 -2.23
C ASP A 49 0.90 7.99 -1.24
N ILE A 50 0.81 6.74 -1.72
CA ILE A 50 0.92 5.55 -0.88
C ILE A 50 2.29 5.47 -0.20
N LEU A 51 3.37 5.74 -0.94
CA LEU A 51 4.73 5.72 -0.41
C LEU A 51 4.97 6.85 0.60
N LYS A 52 4.47 8.07 0.33
CA LYS A 52 4.53 9.20 1.27
C LYS A 52 3.79 8.91 2.57
N HIS A 53 2.63 8.27 2.48
CA HIS A 53 1.83 7.89 3.65
C HIS A 53 2.15 6.47 4.16
N ALA A 54 3.26 5.86 3.75
CA ALA A 54 3.57 4.47 4.06
C ALA A 54 3.64 4.21 5.57
N ALA A 55 4.27 5.11 6.33
CA ALA A 55 4.36 5.03 7.78
C ALA A 55 2.96 5.04 8.43
N THR A 56 2.09 5.96 8.01
CA THR A 56 0.71 6.07 8.50
C THR A 56 -0.15 4.86 8.12
N ILE A 57 0.03 4.33 6.90
CA ILE A 57 -0.70 3.15 6.41
C ILE A 57 -0.29 1.89 7.18
N MET A 58 1.01 1.73 7.46
CA MET A 58 1.52 0.62 8.26
C MET A 58 1.05 0.73 9.73
N MET A 59 1.05 1.93 10.31
CA MET A 59 0.63 2.19 11.69
C MET A 59 -0.90 2.04 11.89
N LYS A 60 -1.73 2.43 10.92
CA LYS A 60 -3.19 2.32 11.05
C LYS A 60 -3.66 0.87 11.26
N LEU A 61 -2.93 -0.12 10.78
CA LEU A 61 -3.30 -1.53 10.96
C LEU A 61 -3.02 -2.02 12.40
N THR A 62 -2.00 -1.50 13.08
CA THR A 62 -1.73 -1.83 14.50
C THR A 62 -2.81 -1.31 15.44
N ALA A 63 -3.50 -0.23 15.08
CA ALA A 63 -4.62 0.29 15.86
C ALA A 63 -5.91 -0.53 15.68
N THR A 64 -6.15 -1.12 14.51
CA THR A 64 -7.36 -1.92 14.26
C THR A 64 -7.25 -3.38 14.72
N ALA A 65 -6.03 -3.87 15.03
CA ALA A 65 -5.83 -5.17 15.67
C ALA A 65 -5.78 -5.12 17.22
N ARG A 66 -5.85 -3.93 17.84
CA ARG A 66 -6.03 -3.76 19.28
C ARG A 66 -7.34 -3.04 19.59
N GLY A 67 -8.45 -3.77 19.43
CA GLY A 67 -9.51 -3.65 20.42
C GLY A 67 -9.01 -4.31 21.70
N GLY A 68 -8.38 -3.55 22.59
CA GLY A 68 -7.80 -4.08 23.81
C GLY A 68 -6.89 -3.09 24.54
N ASN A 69 -7.55 -2.24 25.33
CA ASN A 69 -7.04 -1.58 26.53
C ASN A 69 -5.59 -1.04 26.51
N LEU A 70 -5.41 0.23 26.12
CA LEU A 70 -4.32 1.08 26.59
C LEU A 70 -4.81 2.53 26.64
N CYS A 71 -5.62 2.86 27.64
CA CYS A 71 -5.69 4.19 28.22
C CYS A 71 -5.42 4.01 29.71
N GLY A 72 -4.23 4.45 30.15
CA GLY A 72 -3.97 4.75 31.55
C GLY A 72 -4.50 6.14 31.90
#